data_AF-A0A1B7UQQ6-F1
#
_entry.id   AF-A0A1B7UQQ6-F1
#
_cell.length_a   1.000
_cell.length_b   1.000
_cell.length_c   1.000
_cell.angle_alpha   90.00
_cell.angle_beta   90.00
_cell.angle_gamma   90.00
#
_symmetry.space_group_name_H-M   'P 1'
#
loop_
_entity.id
_entity.type
_entity.pdbx_description
1 polymer ?
#
loop_
_entity_poly.entity_id
_entity_poly.type
_entity_poly.pdbx_seq_one_letter_code
_entity_poly.pdbx_strand_id
1 'polypeptide(L)'
;MAATPLNTINFLSLNVLLQQTLAFATDNPYQQRPLSPARLEAFGAQMQQLFIFSERWQLLPEHISLSQAEQVAALYPDTQSALIDLLYSCPQPSEAEHWFDYQREFRARTQQINDLSRLLCWHQQLYQQLLSHFPQLPLPDTTPTSNSDAATASITEAASEPSATNLAPVLPALLL
;
A
#
# COMPACT_ATOMS: atom_id res chain seq x y z
N MET A 1 -28.41 -17.70 -6.94
CA MET A 1 -27.51 -16.81 -7.69
C MET A 1 -26.17 -17.52 -7.79
N ALA A 2 -25.64 -17.71 -8.99
CA ALA A 2 -24.40 -18.46 -9.19
C ALA A 2 -23.21 -17.63 -8.69
N ALA A 3 -22.37 -18.21 -7.83
CA ALA A 3 -21.14 -17.58 -7.39
C ALA A 3 -20.24 -17.34 -8.62
N THR A 4 -19.81 -16.10 -8.84
CA THR A 4 -18.79 -15.79 -9.84
C THR A 4 -17.54 -16.58 -9.46
N PRO A 5 -17.02 -17.49 -10.31
CA PRO A 5 -15.82 -18.24 -9.96
C PRO A 5 -14.68 -17.24 -9.76
N LEU A 6 -14.02 -17.34 -8.59
CA LEU A 6 -12.81 -16.58 -8.31
C LEU A 6 -11.84 -16.91 -9.44
N ASN A 7 -11.40 -15.91 -10.19
CA ASN A 7 -10.68 -16.13 -11.43
C ASN A 7 -9.27 -16.67 -11.10
N THR A 8 -9.18 -17.99 -10.90
CA THR A 8 -8.08 -18.94 -11.16
C THR A 8 -6.64 -18.55 -10.82
N ILE A 9 -6.37 -17.64 -9.89
CA ILE A 9 -5.00 -17.47 -9.36
C ILE A 9 -4.87 -18.37 -8.13
N ASN A 10 -3.99 -19.37 -8.20
CA ASN A 10 -3.75 -20.28 -7.08
C ASN A 10 -2.97 -19.60 -5.93
N PHE A 11 -3.08 -20.15 -4.73
CA PHE A 11 -2.43 -19.63 -3.52
C PHE A 11 -0.92 -19.38 -3.70
N LEU A 12 -0.21 -20.30 -4.34
CA LEU A 12 1.22 -20.16 -4.59
C LEU A 12 1.55 -18.96 -5.49
N SER A 13 0.77 -18.75 -6.56
CA SER A 13 0.98 -17.60 -7.47
C SER A 13 0.68 -16.28 -6.76
N LEU A 14 -0.34 -16.24 -5.89
CA LEU A 14 -0.62 -15.05 -5.07
C LEU A 14 0.53 -14.71 -4.12
N ASN A 15 1.12 -15.72 -3.49
CA ASN A 15 2.28 -15.52 -2.60
C ASN A 15 3.51 -15.03 -3.38
N VAL A 16 3.81 -15.63 -4.53
CA VAL A 16 4.91 -15.18 -5.40
C VAL A 16 4.71 -13.73 -5.81
N LEU A 17 3.49 -13.38 -6.22
CA LEU A 17 3.16 -12.05 -6.68
C LEU A 17 3.23 -11.02 -5.53
N LEU A 18 2.77 -11.37 -4.33
CA LEU A 18 2.93 -10.54 -3.14
C LEU A 18 4.41 -10.31 -2.82
N GLN A 19 5.24 -11.36 -2.84
CA GLN A 19 6.68 -11.24 -2.59
C GLN A 19 7.36 -10.33 -3.63
N GLN A 20 7.02 -10.48 -4.91
CA GLN A 20 7.54 -9.61 -5.98
C GLN A 20 7.14 -8.15 -5.76
N THR A 21 5.89 -7.91 -5.35
CA THR A 21 5.37 -6.57 -5.05
C THR A 21 6.10 -5.94 -3.86
N LEU A 22 6.30 -6.70 -2.77
CA LEU A 22 7.00 -6.24 -1.57
C LEU A 22 8.48 -5.99 -1.83
N ALA A 23 9.15 -6.88 -2.58
CA ALA A 23 10.55 -6.70 -2.97
C ALA A 23 10.72 -5.44 -3.81
N PHE A 24 9.88 -5.25 -4.83
CA PHE A 24 9.88 -4.01 -5.61
C PHE A 24 9.62 -2.79 -4.72
N ALA A 25 8.64 -2.88 -3.82
CA ALA A 25 8.29 -1.78 -2.92
C ALA A 25 9.43 -1.43 -1.93
N THR A 26 10.32 -2.36 -1.65
CA THR A 26 11.46 -2.14 -0.75
C THR A 26 12.71 -1.66 -1.50
N ASP A 27 12.97 -2.24 -2.67
CA ASP A 27 14.24 -2.10 -3.36
C ASP A 27 14.23 -0.96 -4.40
N ASN A 28 13.07 -0.46 -4.82
CA ASN A 28 13.00 0.55 -5.88
C ASN A 28 13.36 1.96 -5.35
N PRO A 29 14.43 2.60 -5.85
CA PRO A 29 14.84 3.94 -5.40
C PRO A 29 14.00 5.08 -5.99
N TYR A 30 13.19 4.81 -7.01
CA TYR A 30 12.41 5.80 -7.76
C TYR A 30 10.98 6.01 -7.22
N GLN A 31 10.69 5.54 -6.01
CA GLN A 31 9.41 5.79 -5.36
C GLN A 31 9.30 7.25 -4.96
N GLN A 32 8.24 7.92 -5.41
CA GLN A 32 7.92 9.29 -5.03
C GLN A 32 7.31 9.35 -3.62
N ARG A 33 6.51 8.33 -3.27
CA ARG A 33 5.83 8.22 -1.98
C ARG A 33 5.98 6.78 -1.46
N PRO A 34 7.17 6.41 -0.97
CA PRO A 34 7.37 5.09 -0.43
C PRO A 34 6.50 4.89 0.81
N LEU A 35 5.91 3.70 0.94
CA LEU A 35 5.26 3.30 2.18
C LEU A 35 6.34 3.08 3.24
N SER A 36 6.00 3.35 4.50
CA SER A 36 6.92 3.06 5.61
C SER A 36 7.18 1.54 5.72
N PRO A 37 8.36 1.11 6.16
CA PRO A 37 8.67 -0.32 6.31
C PRO A 37 7.67 -1.07 7.18
N ALA A 38 7.23 -0.46 8.28
CA ALA A 38 6.22 -1.03 9.17
C ALA A 38 4.87 -1.24 8.45
N ARG A 39 4.48 -0.31 7.57
CA ARG A 39 3.23 -0.42 6.79
C ARG A 39 3.35 -1.48 5.70
N LEU A 40 4.51 -1.62 5.06
CA LEU A 40 4.76 -2.70 4.09
C LEU A 40 4.72 -4.08 4.75
N GLU A 41 5.31 -4.22 5.94
CA GLU A 41 5.28 -5.47 6.71
C GLU A 41 3.86 -5.83 7.14
N ALA A 42 3.11 -4.84 7.69
CA ALA A 42 1.72 -5.03 8.06
C ALA A 42 0.86 -5.43 6.86
N PHE A 43 1.00 -4.74 5.73
CA PHE A 43 0.31 -5.07 4.48
C PHE A 43 0.62 -6.50 4.02
N GLY A 44 1.90 -6.91 4.05
CA GLY A 44 2.33 -8.25 3.70
C GLY A 44 1.66 -9.32 4.57
N ALA A 45 1.66 -9.11 5.89
CA ALA A 45 1.02 -10.02 6.85
C ALA A 45 -0.50 -10.10 6.64
N GLN A 46 -1.17 -8.96 6.46
CA GLN A 46 -2.61 -8.89 6.23
C GLN A 46 -3.01 -9.59 4.92
N MET A 47 -2.28 -9.37 3.83
CA MET A 47 -2.53 -10.06 2.55
C MET A 47 -2.31 -11.58 2.65
N GLN A 48 -1.29 -12.02 3.39
CA GLN A 48 -1.08 -13.45 3.65
C GLN A 48 -2.25 -14.06 4.44
N GLN A 49 -2.78 -13.34 5.43
CA GLN A 49 -3.98 -13.78 6.17
C GLN A 49 -5.18 -13.93 5.23
N LEU A 50 -5.39 -12.98 4.32
CA LEU A 50 -6.43 -13.07 3.29
C LEU A 50 -6.23 -14.26 2.35
N PHE A 51 -4.99 -14.54 1.92
CA PHE A 51 -4.69 -15.69 1.07
C PHE A 51 -4.99 -17.01 1.77
N ILE A 52 -4.52 -17.17 3.01
CA ILE A 52 -4.76 -18.38 3.81
C ILE A 52 -6.25 -18.57 4.06
N PHE A 53 -6.97 -17.48 4.37
CA PHE A 53 -8.42 -17.53 4.51
C PHE A 53 -9.08 -18.00 3.21
N SER A 54 -8.71 -17.42 2.07
CA SER A 54 -9.31 -17.79 0.77
C SER A 54 -9.10 -19.26 0.43
N GLU A 55 -7.91 -19.81 0.71
CA GLU A 55 -7.59 -21.22 0.46
C GLU A 55 -8.39 -22.13 1.38
N ARG A 56 -8.46 -21.81 2.68
CA ARG A 56 -9.29 -22.55 3.64
C ARG A 56 -10.77 -22.50 3.26
N TRP A 57 -11.24 -21.35 2.81
CA TRP A 57 -12.63 -21.16 2.44
C TRP A 57 -13.01 -21.94 1.18
N GLN A 58 -12.12 -22.00 0.18
CA GLN A 58 -12.30 -22.84 -1.00
C GLN A 58 -12.31 -24.34 -0.68
N LEU A 59 -11.50 -24.78 0.29
CA LEU A 59 -11.43 -26.18 0.70
C LEU A 59 -12.60 -26.60 1.60
N LEU A 60 -13.04 -25.71 2.50
CA LEU A 60 -13.99 -26.00 3.57
C LEU A 60 -15.01 -24.85 3.72
N PRO A 61 -15.91 -24.63 2.74
CA PRO A 61 -16.82 -23.50 2.74
C PRO A 61 -17.83 -23.52 3.89
N GLU A 62 -18.24 -24.70 4.34
CA GLU A 62 -19.26 -24.87 5.40
C GLU A 62 -18.74 -24.55 6.81
N HIS A 63 -17.42 -24.45 7.00
CA HIS A 63 -16.79 -24.24 8.31
C HIS A 63 -16.51 -22.77 8.64
N ILE A 64 -16.76 -21.86 7.72
CA ILE A 64 -16.52 -20.43 7.94
C ILE A 64 -17.71 -19.83 8.68
N SER A 65 -17.48 -19.36 9.91
CA SER A 65 -18.48 -18.63 10.70
C SER A 65 -18.57 -17.17 10.30
N LEU A 66 -19.71 -16.53 10.59
CA LEU A 66 -19.89 -15.08 10.41
C LEU A 66 -18.81 -14.28 11.16
N SER A 67 -18.46 -14.68 12.38
CA SER A 67 -17.41 -14.01 13.16
C SER A 67 -16.03 -14.05 12.49
N GLN A 68 -15.69 -15.14 11.79
CA GLN A 68 -14.45 -15.21 11.02
C GLN A 68 -14.53 -14.34 9.77
N ALA A 69 -15.69 -14.31 9.11
CA ALA A 69 -15.94 -13.45 7.97
C ALA A 69 -15.82 -11.95 8.34
N GLU A 70 -16.31 -11.54 9.51
CA GLU A 70 -16.17 -10.18 10.04
C GLU A 70 -14.71 -9.81 10.34
N GLN A 71 -13.95 -10.72 10.98
CA GLN A 71 -12.53 -10.51 11.25
C GLN A 71 -11.73 -10.31 9.96
N VAL A 72 -12.05 -11.10 8.94
CA VAL A 72 -11.42 -11.01 7.61
C VAL A 72 -11.85 -9.73 6.89
N ALA A 73 -13.13 -9.37 6.96
CA ALA A 73 -13.66 -8.15 6.36
C ALA A 73 -13.01 -6.89 6.97
N ALA A 74 -12.65 -6.91 8.25
CA ALA A 74 -11.95 -5.80 8.91
C ALA A 74 -10.55 -5.51 8.34
N LEU A 75 -9.93 -6.47 7.64
CA LEU A 75 -8.62 -6.28 7.01
C LEU A 75 -8.69 -5.48 5.70
N TYR A 76 -9.85 -5.50 5.02
CA TYR A 76 -10.02 -4.96 3.67
C TYR A 76 -9.74 -3.46 3.53
N PRO A 77 -10.18 -2.58 4.45
CA PRO A 77 -9.90 -1.14 4.33
C PRO A 77 -8.40 -0.84 4.30
N ASP A 78 -7.63 -1.47 5.20
CA ASP A 78 -6.18 -1.25 5.31
C ASP A 78 -5.43 -1.82 4.11
N THR A 79 -5.75 -3.06 3.70
CA THR A 79 -5.11 -3.70 2.54
C THR A 79 -5.45 -3.00 1.24
N GLN A 80 -6.69 -2.53 1.08
CA GLN A 80 -7.10 -1.75 -0.09
C GLN A 80 -6.38 -0.40 -0.16
N SER A 81 -6.28 0.30 0.97
CA SER A 81 -5.54 1.56 1.06
C SER A 81 -4.07 1.36 0.69
N ALA A 82 -3.42 0.34 1.23
CA ALA A 82 -2.03 0.02 0.91
C ALA A 82 -1.81 -0.37 -0.56
N LEU A 83 -2.73 -1.14 -1.16
CA LEU A 83 -2.69 -1.48 -2.60
C LEU A 83 -2.76 -0.23 -3.48
N ILE A 84 -3.64 0.71 -3.13
CA ILE A 84 -3.79 1.98 -3.85
C ILE A 84 -2.53 2.83 -3.69
N ASP A 85 -2.03 2.98 -2.46
CA ASP A 85 -0.82 3.75 -2.19
C ASP A 85 0.39 3.17 -2.96
N LEU A 86 0.53 1.85 -3.01
CA LEU A 86 1.57 1.17 -3.81
C LEU A 86 1.40 1.36 -5.31
N LEU A 87 0.17 1.44 -5.81
CA LEU A 87 -0.10 1.69 -7.21
C LEU A 87 0.34 3.10 -7.61
N TYR A 88 0.19 4.08 -6.73
CA TYR A 88 0.56 5.48 -6.97
C TYR A 88 1.91 5.90 -6.38
N SER A 89 2.66 4.97 -5.78
CA SER A 89 3.95 5.28 -5.15
C SER A 89 5.05 5.63 -6.14
N CYS A 90 4.93 5.17 -7.39
CA CYS A 90 5.91 5.39 -8.46
C CYS A 90 5.25 6.10 -9.65
N PRO A 91 6.02 6.91 -10.41
CA PRO A 91 5.51 7.58 -11.60
C PRO A 91 5.04 6.58 -12.67
N GLN A 92 4.23 7.09 -13.59
CA GLN A 92 3.82 6.29 -14.75
C GLN A 92 5.04 6.01 -15.64
N PRO A 93 5.09 4.86 -16.34
CA PRO A 93 6.20 4.53 -17.22
C PRO A 93 6.53 5.61 -18.25
N SER A 94 5.52 6.33 -18.76
CA SER A 94 5.69 7.45 -19.69
C SER A 94 6.39 8.67 -19.08
N GLU A 95 6.27 8.87 -17.78
CA GLU A 95 6.90 9.97 -17.04
C GLU A 95 8.34 9.64 -16.64
N ALA A 96 8.70 8.35 -16.69
CA ALA A 96 10.02 7.82 -16.38
C ALA A 96 10.97 7.76 -17.60
N GLU A 97 10.54 8.26 -18.77
CA GLU A 97 11.33 8.29 -20.03
C GLU A 97 12.72 8.89 -19.88
N HIS A 98 12.90 9.80 -18.92
CA HIS A 98 14.15 10.51 -18.67
C HIS A 98 15.12 9.77 -17.73
N TRP A 99 14.76 8.59 -17.22
CA TRP A 99 15.64 7.84 -16.31
C TRP A 99 16.82 7.23 -17.06
N PHE A 100 18.00 7.29 -16.44
CA PHE A 100 19.26 6.80 -17.01
C PHE A 100 19.18 5.32 -17.46
N ASP A 101 18.39 4.51 -16.75
CA ASP A 101 18.13 3.09 -17.01
C ASP A 101 16.72 2.82 -17.58
N TYR A 102 16.19 3.74 -18.39
CA TYR A 102 14.79 3.77 -18.82
C TYR A 102 14.19 2.40 -19.18
N GLN A 103 14.84 1.60 -20.03
CA GLN A 103 14.25 0.32 -20.47
C GLN A 103 14.08 -0.71 -19.35
N ARG A 104 15.03 -0.77 -18.41
CA ARG A 104 14.96 -1.71 -17.29
C ARG A 104 13.88 -1.28 -16.32
N GLU A 105 13.85 0.00 -15.98
CA GLU A 105 12.88 0.56 -15.05
C GLU A 105 11.47 0.58 -15.63
N PHE A 106 11.32 0.89 -16.91
CA PHE A 106 10.05 0.80 -17.63
C PHE A 106 9.46 -0.61 -17.52
N ARG A 107 10.27 -1.65 -17.77
CA ARG A 107 9.83 -3.04 -17.64
C ARG A 107 9.47 -3.38 -16.20
N ALA A 108 10.31 -3.01 -15.25
CA ALA A 108 10.08 -3.27 -13.84
C ALA A 108 8.79 -2.61 -13.33
N ARG A 109 8.55 -1.34 -13.69
CA ARG A 109 7.33 -0.61 -13.35
C ARG A 109 6.09 -1.16 -14.05
N THR A 110 6.19 -1.49 -15.34
CA THR A 110 5.09 -2.14 -16.08
C THR A 110 4.70 -3.45 -15.41
N GLN A 111 5.69 -4.25 -15.00
CA GLN A 111 5.45 -5.49 -14.27
C GLN A 111 4.79 -5.24 -12.92
N GLN A 112 5.30 -4.29 -12.12
CA GLN A 112 4.69 -3.93 -10.84
C GLN A 112 3.22 -3.47 -10.98
N ILE A 113 2.90 -2.65 -11.99
CA ILE A 113 1.51 -2.21 -12.25
C ILE A 113 0.62 -3.41 -12.57
N ASN A 114 1.09 -4.33 -13.41
CA ASN A 114 0.35 -5.54 -13.76
C ASN A 114 0.13 -6.43 -12.53
N ASP A 115 1.15 -6.59 -11.69
CA ASP A 115 1.08 -7.40 -10.46
C ASP A 115 0.11 -6.77 -9.45
N LEU A 116 0.24 -5.47 -9.15
CA LEU A 116 -0.69 -4.75 -8.28
C LEU A 116 -2.13 -4.79 -8.80
N SER A 117 -2.33 -4.65 -10.11
CA SER A 117 -3.66 -4.76 -10.73
C SER A 117 -4.27 -6.15 -10.55
N ARG A 118 -3.46 -7.21 -10.63
CA ARG A 118 -3.89 -8.59 -10.36
C ARG A 118 -4.26 -8.78 -8.89
N LEU A 119 -3.46 -8.26 -7.94
CA LEU A 119 -3.80 -8.31 -6.51
C LEU A 119 -5.09 -7.57 -6.21
N LEU A 120 -5.25 -6.38 -6.76
CA LEU A 120 -6.41 -5.54 -6.52
C LEU A 120 -7.69 -6.19 -7.08
N CYS A 121 -7.61 -6.77 -8.28
CA CYS A 121 -8.71 -7.54 -8.87
C CYS A 121 -9.05 -8.77 -8.03
N TRP A 122 -8.05 -9.55 -7.61
CA TRP A 122 -8.24 -10.71 -6.74
C TRP A 122 -8.88 -10.32 -5.40
N HIS A 123 -8.38 -9.25 -4.78
CA HIS A 123 -8.86 -8.71 -3.52
C HIS A 123 -10.34 -8.31 -3.64
N GLN A 124 -10.71 -7.57 -4.69
CA GLN A 124 -12.11 -7.21 -4.94
C GLN A 124 -13.01 -8.43 -5.18
N GLN A 125 -12.55 -9.41 -5.95
CA GLN A 125 -13.31 -10.63 -6.22
C GLN A 125 -13.58 -11.43 -4.93
N LEU A 126 -12.57 -11.58 -4.07
CA LEU A 126 -12.72 -12.28 -2.79
C LEU A 126 -13.77 -11.57 -1.92
N TYR A 127 -13.72 -10.24 -1.82
CA TYR A 127 -14.71 -9.50 -1.04
C TYR A 127 -16.13 -9.65 -1.58
N GLN A 128 -16.30 -9.59 -2.90
CA GLN A 128 -17.59 -9.76 -3.53
C GLN A 128 -18.19 -11.15 -3.27
N GLN A 129 -17.36 -12.19 -3.30
CA GLN A 129 -17.79 -13.52 -2.89
C GLN A 129 -18.20 -13.54 -1.43
N LEU A 130 -17.41 -12.90 -0.56
CA LEU A 130 -17.62 -12.87 0.87
C LEU A 130 -18.95 -12.15 1.20
N LEU A 131 -19.25 -11.04 0.52
CA LEU A 131 -20.56 -10.36 0.58
C LEU A 131 -21.71 -11.22 0.05
N SER A 132 -21.48 -12.02 -1.00
CA SER A 132 -22.52 -12.92 -1.53
C SER A 132 -22.90 -14.03 -0.56
N HIS A 133 -21.95 -14.49 0.26
CA HIS A 133 -22.16 -15.50 1.30
C HIS A 133 -22.65 -14.88 2.63
N PHE A 134 -22.18 -13.68 2.96
CA PHE A 134 -22.48 -12.96 4.20
C PHE A 134 -22.91 -11.52 3.88
N PRO A 135 -24.18 -11.30 3.50
CA PRO A 135 -24.67 -9.98 3.05
C PRO A 135 -24.76 -8.93 4.15
N GLN A 136 -24.52 -9.31 5.41
CA GLN A 136 -24.56 -8.41 6.57
C GLN A 136 -23.26 -7.63 6.76
N LEU A 137 -22.21 -7.98 6.02
CA LEU A 137 -20.92 -7.33 6.12
C LEU A 137 -20.95 -5.91 5.53
N PRO A 138 -20.12 -5.00 6.06
CA PRO A 138 -20.05 -3.64 5.53
C PRO A 138 -19.70 -3.68 4.04
N LEU A 139 -20.26 -2.76 3.27
CA LEU A 139 -19.79 -2.54 1.90
C LEU A 139 -18.40 -1.88 1.99
N PRO A 140 -17.50 -2.12 1.02
CA PRO A 140 -16.19 -1.51 1.08
C PRO A 140 -16.37 -0.01 0.88
N ASP A 141 -16.04 0.78 1.91
CA ASP A 141 -16.10 2.23 1.83
C ASP A 141 -15.16 2.69 0.70
N THR A 142 -15.73 3.34 -0.30
CA THR A 142 -14.98 3.93 -1.42
C THR A 142 -14.33 5.26 -1.04
N THR A 143 -14.49 5.70 0.21
CA THR A 143 -13.84 6.89 0.72
C THR A 143 -12.41 6.56 1.13
N PRO A 144 -11.38 7.19 0.53
CA PRO A 144 -10.03 7.05 1.02
C PRO A 144 -10.00 7.61 2.44
N THR A 145 -9.89 6.73 3.44
CA THR A 145 -9.46 7.14 4.77
C THR A 145 -8.02 7.60 4.60
N SER A 146 -7.89 8.90 4.35
CA SER A 146 -6.63 9.62 4.49
C SER A 146 -6.24 9.49 5.95
N ASN A 147 -5.55 8.39 6.28
CA ASN A 147 -4.65 8.38 7.42
C ASN A 147 -3.51 9.32 7.02
N SER A 148 -3.80 10.62 7.11
CA SER A 148 -2.76 11.62 7.29
C SER A 148 -1.96 11.14 8.49
N ASP A 149 -0.71 10.76 8.25
CA ASP A 149 0.36 10.97 9.22
C ASP A 149 0.42 12.48 9.47
N ALA A 150 -0.55 12.98 10.24
CA ALA A 150 -0.55 14.32 10.77
C ALA A 150 0.49 14.31 11.89
N ALA A 151 1.62 14.92 11.59
CA ALA A 151 2.68 15.27 12.51
C ALA A 151 2.12 15.69 13.88
N THR A 152 2.49 14.95 14.92
CA THR A 152 2.32 15.41 16.30
C THR A 152 3.30 16.55 16.53
N ALA A 153 2.75 17.76 16.61
CA ALA A 153 3.43 18.97 17.02
C ALA A 153 3.85 18.90 18.50
N SER A 154 4.98 19.53 18.81
CA SER A 154 5.22 20.13 20.14
C SER A 154 5.82 21.51 19.95
N ILE A 155 4.94 22.51 19.94
CA ILE A 155 5.28 23.88 20.29
C ILE A 155 5.17 23.95 21.81
N THR A 156 6.26 24.29 22.50
CA THR A 156 6.17 24.95 23.80
C THR A 156 7.11 26.15 23.81
N GLU A 157 6.47 27.30 23.76
CA GLU A 157 7.01 28.64 23.90
C GLU A 157 7.42 28.90 25.36
N ALA A 158 8.58 29.51 25.58
CA ALA A 158 8.87 30.27 26.79
C ALA A 158 9.81 31.44 26.43
N ALA A 159 9.25 32.64 26.53
CA ALA A 159 9.83 33.93 26.21
C ALA A 159 11.03 34.31 27.09
N SER A 160 11.96 35.08 26.53
CA SER A 160 12.69 36.18 27.18
C SER A 160 13.44 37.01 26.12
N GLU A 161 12.87 38.17 25.77
CA GLU A 161 13.52 39.32 25.13
C GLU A 161 14.44 40.08 26.12
N PRO A 162 15.08 41.22 25.78
CA PRO A 162 15.69 41.67 24.51
C PRO A 162 17.12 42.24 24.74
N SER A 163 17.90 42.54 23.67
CA SER A 163 18.56 43.86 23.50
C SER A 163 19.64 43.93 22.41
N ALA A 164 19.62 45.10 21.76
CA ALA A 164 20.73 45.88 21.17
C ALA A 164 21.34 45.45 19.81
N THR A 165 20.85 46.13 18.76
CA THR A 165 21.62 47.10 17.94
C THR A 165 23.10 46.81 17.70
N ASN A 166 23.49 46.47 16.45
CA ASN A 166 24.33 47.34 15.60
C ASN A 166 24.75 46.72 14.26
N LEU A 167 24.60 47.53 13.20
CA LEU A 167 25.52 47.78 12.07
C LEU A 167 26.22 46.61 11.36
N ALA A 168 25.75 46.34 10.13
CA ALA A 168 26.49 46.31 8.84
C ALA A 168 27.81 45.49 8.65
N PRO A 169 28.15 45.12 7.40
CA PRO A 169 28.87 43.91 7.03
C PRO A 169 30.38 44.09 6.87
N VAL A 170 31.17 43.02 7.00
CA VAL A 170 32.58 43.00 6.54
C VAL A 170 32.95 41.60 6.02
N LEU A 171 33.10 41.48 4.69
CA LEU A 171 34.03 40.53 4.06
C LEU A 171 35.44 41.13 4.13
N PRO A 172 36.48 40.31 4.35
CA PRO A 172 37.47 40.06 3.30
C PRO A 172 37.82 38.55 3.23
N ALA A 173 37.92 37.92 2.06
CA ALA A 173 39.03 37.96 1.09
C ALA A 173 40.30 37.19 1.52
N LEU A 174 40.71 36.28 0.61
CA LEU A 174 42.07 35.85 0.25
C LEU A 174 42.69 34.59 0.89
N LEU A 175 42.95 33.63 -0.02
CA LEU A 175 44.21 32.90 -0.28
C LEU A 175 44.82 32.06 0.85
N LEU A 176 44.75 30.74 0.72
CA LEU A 176 45.77 29.87 0.10
C LEU A 176 45.32 28.41 0.10
#